data_AF-A0A2D6LRB9-F1
#
_entry.id   AF-A0A2D6LRB9-F1
#
_cell.length_a   1.000
_cell.length_b   1.000
_cell.length_c   1.000
_cell.angle_alpha   90.00
_cell.angle_beta   90.00
_cell.angle_gamma   90.00
#
_symmetry.space_group_name_H-M   'P 1'
#
loop_
_entity.id
_entity.type
_entity.pdbx_description
1 polymer ?
#
loop_
_entity_poly.entity_id
_entity_poly.type
_entity_poly.pdbx_seq_one_letter_code
_entity_poly.pdbx_strand_id
1 'polypeptide(L)' 'MFDKTLRIGTRDSQLALWQAQKVGDMLEASHLKTQLVATKSAGDLNL' A
#
# COMPACT_ATOMS: atom_id res chain seq x y z
N MET A 1 -23.41 -0.89 6.86
CA MET A 1 -22.34 -1.77 6.35
C MET A 1 -21.09 -0.93 6.23
N PHE A 2 -19.99 -1.32 6.90
CA PHE A 2 -18.72 -0.61 6.80
C PHE A 2 -17.99 -1.08 5.54
N ASP A 3 -18.24 -0.42 4.40
CA ASP A 3 -17.42 -0.59 3.18
C ASP A 3 -16.09 0.15 3.36
N LYS A 4 -15.31 -0.26 4.37
CA LYS A 4 -14.08 0.42 4.77
C LYS A 4 -12.96 -0.11 3.89
N THR A 5 -12.75 0.54 2.75
CA THR A 5 -11.58 0.28 1.90
C THR A 5 -10.31 0.48 2.71
N LEU A 6 -9.49 -0.57 2.80
CA LEU A 6 -8.20 -0.56 3.48
C LEU A 6 -7.17 0.22 2.65
N ARG A 7 -6.60 1.28 3.23
CA ARG A 7 -5.57 2.08 2.57
C ARG A 7 -4.19 1.56 2.96
N ILE A 8 -3.40 1.13 1.98
CA ILE A 8 -2.04 0.62 2.17
C ILE A 8 -1.06 1.75 1.85
N GLY A 9 -0.47 2.36 2.89
CA GLY A 9 0.58 3.35 2.73
C GLY A 9 1.92 2.68 2.40
N THR A 10 2.59 3.10 1.33
CA THR A 10 3.90 2.55 0.92
C THR A 10 4.86 3.64 0.46
N ARG A 11 6.18 3.37 0.53
CA ARG A 11 7.22 4.23 -0.06
C ARG A 11 7.27 4.04 -1.57
N ASP A 12 7.87 4.99 -2.26
CA ASP A 12 8.08 5.01 -3.70
C ASP A 12 9.24 4.11 -4.20
N SER A 13 9.93 3.40 -3.29
CA SER A 13 10.90 2.39 -3.70
C SER A 13 10.21 1.19 -4.37
N GLN A 14 10.84 0.65 -5.43
CA GLN A 14 10.29 -0.47 -6.19
C GLN A 14 10.00 -1.70 -5.33
N LEU A 15 10.86 -1.99 -4.35
CA LEU A 15 10.65 -3.08 -3.40
C LEU A 15 9.44 -2.83 -2.49
N ALA A 16 9.26 -1.60 -2.00
CA ALA A 16 8.12 -1.24 -1.15
C ALA A 16 6.80 -1.29 -1.93
N LEU A 17 6.81 -0.88 -3.20
CA LEU A 17 5.65 -1.02 -4.10
C LEU A 17 5.30 -2.51 -4.31
N TRP A 18 6.29 -3.36 -4.58
CA TRP A 18 6.07 -4.80 -4.75
C TRP A 18 5.51 -5.46 -3.48
N GLN A 19 6.06 -5.12 -2.31
CA GLN A 19 5.56 -5.62 -1.02
C GLN A 19 4.11 -5.17 -0.78
N ALA A 20 3.81 -3.90 -1.03
CA ALA A 20 2.50 -3.33 -0.82
C ALA A 20 1.45 -3.93 -1.78
N GLN A 21 1.83 -4.16 -3.05
CA GLN A 21 1.01 -4.87 -4.02
C GLN A 21 0.70 -6.29 -3.54
N LYS A 22 1.73 -7.01 -3.08
CA LYS A 22 1.57 -8.40 -2.61
C LYS A 22 0.60 -8.51 -1.44
N VAL A 23 0.67 -7.57 -0.50
CA VAL A 23 -0.27 -7.50 0.63
C VAL A 23 -1.68 -7.12 0.16
N GLY A 24 -1.81 -6.20 -0.79
CA GLY A 24 -3.08 -5.85 -1.43
C GLY A 24 -3.77 -7.07 -2.05
N ASP A 25 -3.05 -7.84 -2.86
CA ASP A 25 -3.57 -9.05 -3.51
C ASP A 25 -4.07 -10.09 -2.49
N MET A 26 -3.37 -10.24 -1.35
CA MET A 26 -3.78 -11.17 -0.27
C MET A 26 -5.07 -10.72 0.44
N LEU A 27 -5.24 -9.42 0.63
CA LEU A 27 -6.43 -8.83 1.24
C LEU A 27 -7.61 -8.90 0.28
N GLU A 28 -7.39 -8.66 -1.01
CA GLU A 28 -8.43 -8.81 -2.06
C GLU A 28 -8.90 -10.26 -2.19
N ALA A 29 -7.98 -11.23 -2.11
CA ALA A 29 -8.33 -12.65 -2.04
C ALA A 29 -9.18 -12.98 -0.80
N SER A 30 -9.06 -12.19 0.27
CA SER A 30 -9.89 -12.27 1.48
C SER A 30 -11.19 -11.46 1.39
N HIS A 31 -11.57 -10.99 0.19
CA HIS A 31 -12.74 -10.17 -0.10
C HIS A 31 -12.72 -8.78 0.57
N LEU A 32 -11.53 -8.26 0.87
CA LEU A 32 -11.34 -6.90 1.39
C LEU A 32 -10.92 -5.97 0.26
N LYS A 33 -11.62 -4.85 0.08
CA LYS A 33 -11.20 -3.81 -0.87
C LYS A 33 -9.97 -3.09 -0.32
N THR A 34 -8.91 -3.02 -1.12
CA THR A 34 -7.71 -2.28 -0.77
C THR A 34 -7.44 -1.14 -1.74
N GLN A 35 -6.69 -0.13 -1.27
CA GLN A 35 -6.24 0.99 -2.08
C GLN A 35 -4.80 1.31 -1.72
N LEU A 36 -3.90 1.22 -2.69
CA LEU A 36 -2.50 1.61 -2.52
C LEU A 36 -2.38 3.14 -2.51
N VAL A 37 -1.69 3.65 -1.50
CA VAL A 37 -1.40 5.08 -1.34
C VAL A 37 0.11 5.24 -1.23
N ALA A 38 0.74 5.59 -2.37
CA ALA A 38 2.15 5.94 -2.39
C ALA A 38 2.36 7.23 -1.58
N THR A 39 3.12 7.11 -0.49
CA THR A 39 3.44 8.22 0.40
C THR A 39 4.94 8.46 0.31
N LYS A 40 5.33 9.64 -0.18
CA LYS A 40 6.73 10.07 -0.17
C LYS A 40 7.15 10.27 1.27
N SER A 41 8.16 9.55 1.72
CA SER A 41 8.73 9.74 3.06
C SER A 41 9.79 10.83 3.03
N ALA A 42 9.81 11.70 4.04
CA ALA A 42 10.82 12.77 4.18
C ALA A 42 12.28 12.27 4.21
N GLY A 43 12.50 10.97 4.41
CA GLY A 43 13.81 10.31 4.33
C GLY A 43 14.36 10.09 2.92
N ASP A 44 13.59 10.37 1.85
CA ASP A 44 14.09 10.42 0.46
C ASP A 44 14.74 11.77 0.12
N LEU A 45 14.61 12.78 0.99
CA LEU A 45 15.08 14.14 0.70
C LEU A 45 16.56 14.38 1.06
N ASN A 46 17.24 13.42 1.68
CA ASN A 46 18.61 13.58 2.16
C ASN A 46 19.50 12.39 1.78
N LEU A 47 20.00 12.41 0.54
CA LEU A 47 21.29 11.84 0.17
C LEU A 47 21.89 12.69 -0.97
#